data_AF-X1IVU1-F1
#
_entry.id   AF-X1IVU1-F1
#
_cell.length_a   1.000
_cell.length_b   1.000
_cell.length_c   1.000
_cell.angle_alpha   90.00
_cell.angle_beta   90.00
_cell.angle_gamma   90.00
#
_symmetry.space_group_name_H-M   'P 1'
#
loop_
_entity.id
_entity.type
_entity.pdbx_description
1 polymer ?
#
loop_
_entity_poly.entity_id
_entity_poly.type
_entity_poly.pdbx_seq_one_letter_code
_entity_poly.pdbx_strand_id
1 'polypeptide(L)'
;SDTLTAPCADRVKRRRRNRTIVLRPSDLDFSIKGIKLTGNVRLFQRTNGRWYVRFTLNGKRRMLSTGETDRTHALLKLGEIVKAAERTNALGSQVRRVSTFRELAEEYIAYAEANKAPSTIQRDKRRLGKLLAAFGSNRLTDITQRKVELYMQEREKEVKPATVNRDLALLKHMLNKAVDWGYLKSNPIKRVKFLKEPPGRTRYLNDSERERLLDACKHSDSDMLYPVVLTALLTGMRKGELQGLTWDDVDFERREITLKRTKNNEVRVI
;
A
#
# COMPACT_ATOMS: atom_id res chain seq x y z
N SER A 1 -42.40 60.87 8.91
CA SER A 1 -41.64 60.25 10.01
C SER A 1 -41.82 58.75 9.85
N ASP A 2 -40.98 58.16 9.01
CA ASP A 2 -41.02 56.73 8.70
C ASP A 2 -39.88 56.03 9.42
N THR A 3 -40.23 55.17 10.38
CA THR A 3 -39.36 54.17 10.98
C THR A 3 -39.61 52.81 10.35
N LEU A 4 -38.58 52.32 9.69
CA LEU A 4 -38.11 50.93 9.57
C LEU A 4 -38.98 49.84 10.24
N THR A 5 -39.37 48.84 9.47
CA THR A 5 -39.20 47.44 9.89
C THR A 5 -39.02 46.54 8.66
N ALA A 6 -37.93 45.78 8.63
CA ALA A 6 -37.65 44.79 7.60
C ALA A 6 -38.50 43.51 7.81
N PRO A 7 -38.71 42.72 6.74
CA PRO A 7 -38.86 41.29 6.94
C PRO A 7 -37.90 40.44 6.09
N CYS A 8 -37.28 39.53 6.82
CA CYS A 8 -37.19 38.10 6.54
C CYS A 8 -36.42 37.63 5.30
N ALA A 9 -35.26 37.05 5.59
CA ALA A 9 -34.43 36.27 4.69
C ALA A 9 -35.21 35.13 4.03
N ASP A 10 -35.22 35.12 2.70
CA ASP A 10 -35.69 33.98 1.93
C ASP A 10 -34.57 33.34 1.08
N ARG A 11 -34.66 32.03 1.04
CA ARG A 11 -33.56 31.07 0.93
C ARG A 11 -33.25 30.78 -0.54
N VAL A 12 -32.38 31.59 -1.16
CA VAL A 12 -31.94 31.31 -2.55
C VAL A 12 -30.94 30.15 -2.59
N LYS A 13 -31.44 28.95 -2.94
CA LYS A 13 -30.65 27.76 -3.30
C LYS A 13 -29.64 28.11 -4.41
N ARG A 14 -28.37 28.35 -4.03
CA ARG A 14 -27.25 28.49 -4.98
C ARG A 14 -26.96 27.13 -5.66
N ARG A 15 -27.29 27.03 -6.95
CA ARG A 15 -26.93 25.92 -7.85
C ARG A 15 -25.41 25.65 -7.79
N ARG A 16 -25.02 24.42 -7.41
CA ARG A 16 -23.63 23.92 -7.50
C ARG A 16 -23.21 23.85 -8.97
N ARG A 17 -22.39 24.78 -9.45
CA ARG A 17 -21.77 24.71 -10.79
C ARG A 17 -20.69 23.61 -10.79
N ASN A 18 -20.73 22.74 -11.80
CA ASN A 18 -19.78 21.66 -12.03
C ASN A 18 -18.32 22.18 -12.07
N ARG A 19 -17.47 21.74 -11.12
CA ARG A 19 -16.04 22.13 -11.01
C ARG A 19 -15.11 21.13 -11.70
N THR A 20 -15.46 20.74 -12.93
CA THR A 20 -14.70 19.78 -13.75
C THR A 20 -14.56 20.32 -15.16
N ILE A 21 -13.33 20.32 -15.67
CA ILE A 21 -12.95 20.73 -17.01
C ILE A 21 -12.39 19.49 -17.71
N VAL A 22 -12.81 19.27 -18.95
CA VAL A 22 -12.37 18.15 -19.78
C VAL A 22 -11.70 18.74 -21.01
N LEU A 23 -10.41 18.47 -21.18
CA LEU A 23 -9.60 18.94 -22.31
C LEU A 23 -9.26 17.73 -23.18
N ARG A 24 -9.39 17.86 -24.49
CA ARG A 24 -8.92 16.84 -25.42
C ARG A 24 -7.41 16.97 -25.57
N PRO A 25 -6.70 15.88 -25.86
CA PRO A 25 -5.27 15.96 -26.17
C PRO A 25 -4.94 16.94 -27.30
N SER A 26 -5.84 17.12 -28.27
CA SER A 26 -5.70 18.11 -29.35
C SER A 26 -5.78 19.57 -28.89
N ASP A 27 -6.41 19.82 -27.73
CA ASP A 27 -6.55 21.17 -27.17
C ASP A 27 -5.28 21.57 -26.35
N LEU A 28 -4.27 20.69 -26.32
CA LEU A 28 -3.01 20.85 -25.61
C LEU A 28 -1.88 20.93 -26.64
N ASP A 29 -1.28 22.12 -26.80
CA ASP A 29 -0.23 22.37 -27.79
C ASP A 29 1.14 21.82 -27.35
N PHE A 30 1.29 20.49 -27.38
CA PHE A 30 2.53 19.80 -27.04
C PHE A 30 2.93 18.83 -28.15
N SER A 31 3.79 19.27 -29.08
CA SER A 31 4.35 18.41 -30.13
C SER A 31 5.70 17.80 -29.68
N ILE A 32 5.71 16.50 -29.37
CA ILE A 32 6.94 15.70 -29.17
C ILE A 32 6.77 14.32 -29.81
N LYS A 33 7.73 13.92 -30.66
CA LYS A 33 7.69 12.65 -31.42
C LYS A 33 7.66 11.43 -30.46
N GLY A 34 6.69 10.53 -30.65
CA GLY A 34 6.66 9.18 -30.06
C GLY A 34 5.77 8.98 -28.82
N ILE A 35 5.02 9.99 -28.36
CA ILE A 35 4.22 9.95 -27.13
C ILE A 35 2.72 9.93 -27.48
N LYS A 36 1.93 9.09 -26.80
CA LYS A 36 0.46 9.03 -26.96
C LYS A 36 -0.25 9.31 -25.64
N LEU A 37 -0.71 10.55 -25.46
CA LEU A 37 -1.78 10.85 -24.49
C LEU A 37 -3.07 10.21 -25.02
N THR A 38 -3.69 9.34 -24.22
CA THR A 38 -4.92 8.64 -24.61
C THR A 38 -6.10 9.01 -23.73
N GLY A 39 -7.22 9.35 -24.36
CA GLY A 39 -8.41 9.85 -23.67
C GLY A 39 -8.28 11.31 -23.19
N ASN A 40 -9.37 11.84 -22.63
CA ASN A 40 -9.43 13.25 -22.24
C ASN A 40 -8.65 13.51 -20.95
N VAL A 41 -7.91 14.63 -20.92
CA VAL A 41 -7.30 15.19 -19.72
C VAL A 41 -8.41 15.87 -18.91
N ARG A 42 -8.56 15.50 -17.64
CA ARG A 42 -9.58 16.08 -16.75
C ARG A 42 -8.93 16.89 -15.66
N LEU A 43 -9.27 18.18 -15.59
CA LEU A 43 -8.89 19.08 -14.50
C LEU A 43 -10.12 19.30 -13.61
N PHE A 44 -10.06 18.92 -12.34
CA PHE A 44 -11.21 18.99 -11.43
C PHE A 44 -10.81 19.37 -10.02
N GLN A 45 -11.70 20.06 -9.31
CA GLN A 45 -11.47 20.47 -7.92
C GLN A 45 -12.07 19.44 -6.95
N ARG A 46 -11.31 19.06 -5.91
CA ARG A 46 -11.80 18.16 -4.85
C ARG A 46 -12.35 18.97 -3.66
N THR A 47 -12.90 18.26 -2.67
CA THR A 47 -13.47 18.83 -1.43
C THR A 47 -12.47 19.65 -0.61
N ASN A 48 -11.16 19.40 -0.78
CA ASN A 48 -10.08 20.16 -0.15
C ASN A 48 -9.73 21.48 -0.85
N GLY A 49 -10.52 21.91 -1.85
CA GLY A 49 -10.31 23.15 -2.58
C GLY A 49 -9.15 23.12 -3.60
N ARG A 50 -8.38 22.03 -3.68
CA ARG A 50 -7.27 21.90 -4.63
C ARG A 50 -7.71 21.32 -5.97
N TRP A 51 -7.05 21.75 -7.03
CA TRP A 51 -7.26 21.25 -8.39
C TRP A 51 -6.35 20.06 -8.69
N TYR A 52 -6.92 19.06 -9.36
CA TYR A 52 -6.26 17.82 -9.74
C TYR A 52 -6.37 17.60 -11.24
N VAL A 53 -5.28 17.10 -11.83
CA VAL A 53 -5.23 16.67 -13.23
C VAL A 53 -5.27 15.15 -13.28
N ARG A 54 -6.17 14.61 -14.09
CA ARG A 54 -6.25 13.18 -14.41
C ARG A 54 -6.03 12.99 -15.91
N PHE A 55 -5.09 12.13 -16.27
CA PHE A 55 -4.76 11.83 -17.67
C PHE A 55 -4.26 10.38 -17.78
N THR A 56 -4.21 9.87 -19.01
CA THR A 56 -3.63 8.55 -19.30
C THR A 56 -2.35 8.75 -20.09
N LEU A 57 -1.24 8.24 -19.58
CA LEU A 57 0.05 8.23 -20.24
C LEU A 57 0.46 6.77 -20.48
N ASN A 58 0.70 6.39 -21.73
CA ASN A 58 1.08 5.02 -22.12
C ASN A 58 0.17 3.92 -21.52
N GLY A 59 -1.14 4.15 -21.53
CA GLY A 59 -2.14 3.20 -21.00
C GLY A 59 -2.29 3.17 -19.47
N LYS A 60 -1.43 3.89 -18.71
CA LYS A 60 -1.56 4.03 -17.24
C LYS A 60 -2.27 5.34 -16.89
N ARG A 61 -3.33 5.25 -16.09
CA ARG A 61 -4.04 6.41 -15.56
C ARG A 61 -3.23 7.05 -14.43
N ARG A 62 -2.96 8.34 -14.54
CA ARG A 62 -2.29 9.14 -13.51
C ARG A 62 -3.27 10.21 -13.00
N MET A 63 -3.11 10.56 -11.72
CA MET A 63 -3.83 11.66 -11.10
C MET A 63 -2.87 12.41 -10.20
N LEU A 64 -2.64 13.68 -10.51
CA LEU A 64 -1.68 14.54 -9.83
C LEU A 64 -2.37 15.80 -9.34
N SER A 65 -1.97 16.27 -8.16
CA SER A 65 -2.41 17.57 -7.64
C SER A 65 -1.67 18.67 -8.37
N THR A 66 -2.36 19.75 -8.75
CA THR A 66 -1.71 20.98 -9.25
C THR A 66 -1.04 21.77 -8.13
N GLY A 67 -1.43 21.50 -6.88
CA GLY A 67 -1.04 22.31 -5.71
C GLY A 67 -1.86 23.59 -5.58
N GLU A 68 -2.63 23.96 -6.61
CA GLU A 68 -3.35 25.22 -6.70
C GLU A 68 -4.80 25.08 -6.24
N THR A 69 -5.30 26.14 -5.61
CA THR A 69 -6.72 26.32 -5.26
C THR A 69 -7.44 27.20 -6.28
N ASP A 70 -6.70 28.06 -6.99
CA ASP A 70 -7.21 28.86 -8.09
C ASP A 70 -7.23 28.10 -9.42
N ARG A 71 -8.30 28.34 -10.20
CA ARG A 71 -8.54 27.67 -11.48
C ARG A 71 -7.52 28.08 -12.54
N THR A 72 -7.16 29.36 -12.60
CA THR A 72 -6.30 29.90 -13.66
C THR A 72 -4.88 29.40 -13.47
N HIS A 73 -4.37 29.44 -12.23
CA HIS A 73 -3.06 28.88 -11.90
C HIS A 73 -3.01 27.36 -12.10
N ALA A 74 -4.10 26.64 -11.78
CA ALA A 74 -4.19 25.20 -12.04
C ALA A 74 -4.14 24.86 -13.54
N LEU A 75 -4.70 25.70 -14.40
CA LEU A 75 -4.61 25.56 -15.86
C LEU A 75 -3.19 25.82 -16.38
N LEU A 76 -2.50 26.83 -15.85
CA LEU A 76 -1.10 27.13 -16.23
C LEU A 76 -0.15 25.99 -15.86
N LYS A 77 -0.30 25.42 -14.65
CA LYS A 77 0.52 24.28 -14.18
C LYS A 77 0.21 22.96 -14.86
N LEU A 78 -0.89 22.86 -15.60
CA LEU A 78 -1.29 21.63 -16.28
C LEU A 78 -0.18 21.09 -17.20
N GLY A 79 0.38 21.97 -18.04
CA GLY A 79 1.41 21.61 -19.00
C GLY A 79 2.70 21.14 -18.32
N GLU A 80 3.12 21.81 -17.25
CA GLU A 80 4.30 21.45 -16.46
C GLU A 80 4.16 20.08 -15.80
N ILE A 81 2.98 19.78 -15.24
CA ILE A 81 2.70 18.51 -14.56
C ILE A 81 2.69 17.34 -15.55
N VAL A 82 2.10 17.55 -16.73
CA VAL A 82 2.10 16.54 -17.80
C VAL A 82 3.53 16.33 -18.30
N LYS A 83 4.29 17.40 -18.59
CA LYS A 83 5.70 17.33 -19.01
C LYS A 83 6.63 16.71 -17.96
N ALA A 84 6.41 17.00 -16.68
CA ALA A 84 7.18 16.40 -15.58
C ALA A 84 6.89 14.89 -15.47
N ALA A 85 5.62 14.49 -15.55
CA ALA A 85 5.23 13.09 -15.58
C ALA A 85 5.79 12.35 -16.83
N GLU A 86 5.89 13.04 -17.96
CA GLU A 86 6.55 12.55 -19.17
C GLU A 86 8.06 12.38 -18.98
N ARG A 87 8.77 13.35 -18.39
CA ARG A 87 10.21 13.25 -18.11
C ARG A 87 10.53 12.09 -17.17
N THR A 88 9.75 11.91 -16.11
CA THR A 88 9.92 10.74 -15.21
C THR A 88 9.68 9.42 -15.94
N ASN A 89 8.78 9.41 -16.94
CA ASN A 89 8.50 8.23 -17.76
C ASN A 89 9.55 8.00 -18.87
N ALA A 90 10.12 9.07 -19.45
CA ALA A 90 11.16 9.04 -20.48
C ALA A 90 12.56 8.75 -19.89
N LEU A 91 12.88 9.21 -18.68
CA LEU A 91 14.06 8.72 -17.95
C LEU A 91 13.95 7.22 -17.62
N GLY A 92 12.74 6.67 -17.56
CA GLY A 92 12.50 5.23 -17.49
C GLY A 92 12.72 4.48 -18.81
N SER A 93 13.08 5.15 -19.92
CA SER A 93 13.24 4.52 -21.25
C SER A 93 14.68 4.18 -21.63
N GLN A 94 15.68 4.65 -20.86
CA GLN A 94 17.03 4.07 -20.85
C GLN A 94 17.04 2.87 -19.90
N VAL A 95 16.30 1.82 -20.30
CA VAL A 95 16.08 0.62 -19.50
C VAL A 95 17.41 -0.13 -19.33
N ARG A 96 18.00 -0.08 -18.14
CA ARG A 96 18.90 -1.16 -17.68
C ARG A 96 18.16 -2.47 -17.96
N ARG A 97 18.70 -3.31 -18.85
CA ARG A 97 18.06 -4.58 -19.21
C ARG A 97 18.17 -5.56 -18.04
N VAL A 98 17.31 -5.42 -17.04
CA VAL A 98 17.05 -6.49 -16.09
C VAL A 98 16.46 -7.64 -16.88
N SER A 99 17.27 -8.67 -17.06
CA SER A 99 16.98 -9.81 -17.91
C SER A 99 16.53 -11.00 -17.07
N THR A 100 17.11 -11.16 -15.87
CA THR A 100 16.89 -12.32 -15.00
C THR A 100 16.09 -12.01 -13.75
N PHE A 101 15.54 -13.06 -13.12
CA PHE A 101 14.86 -12.93 -11.84
C PHE A 101 15.79 -12.49 -10.71
N ARG A 102 17.06 -12.91 -10.72
CA ARG A 102 18.06 -12.48 -9.73
C ARG A 102 18.28 -10.97 -9.76
N GLU A 103 18.48 -10.41 -10.95
CA GLU A 103 18.65 -8.96 -11.12
C GLU A 103 17.40 -8.19 -10.65
N LEU A 104 16.20 -8.69 -11.00
CA LEU A 104 14.94 -8.12 -10.51
C LEU A 104 14.84 -8.19 -8.98
N ALA A 105 15.32 -9.27 -8.38
CA ALA A 105 15.29 -9.48 -6.95
C ALA A 105 16.19 -8.50 -6.19
N GLU A 106 17.40 -8.25 -6.70
CA GLU A 106 18.35 -7.28 -6.15
C GLU A 106 17.76 -5.85 -6.19
N GLU A 107 17.24 -5.44 -7.35
CA GLU A 107 16.60 -4.13 -7.49
C GLU A 107 15.33 -4.00 -6.62
N TYR A 108 14.55 -5.08 -6.52
CA TYR A 108 13.39 -5.13 -5.65
C TYR A 108 13.74 -5.00 -4.18
N ILE A 109 14.84 -5.60 -3.71
CA ILE A 109 15.30 -5.41 -2.33
C ILE A 109 15.63 -3.94 -2.08
N ALA A 110 16.40 -3.31 -2.97
CA ALA A 110 16.75 -1.89 -2.82
C ALA A 110 15.51 -0.99 -2.77
N TYR A 111 14.53 -1.23 -3.65
CA TYR A 111 13.23 -0.57 -3.58
C TYR A 111 12.50 -0.85 -2.26
N ALA A 112 12.47 -2.10 -1.80
CA ALA A 112 11.76 -2.51 -0.60
C ALA A 112 12.38 -1.88 0.66
N GLU A 113 13.71 -1.78 0.72
CA GLU A 113 14.46 -1.13 1.80
C GLU A 113 14.09 0.34 1.96
N ALA A 114 13.84 1.05 0.85
CA ALA A 114 13.41 2.44 0.89
C ALA A 114 11.92 2.64 1.21
N ASN A 115 11.07 1.61 1.01
CA ASN A 115 9.60 1.79 0.99
C ASN A 115 8.82 0.92 1.97
N LYS A 116 9.46 -0.07 2.63
CA LYS A 116 8.80 -1.00 3.55
C LYS A 116 9.45 -0.98 4.92
N ALA A 117 8.67 -1.37 5.93
CA ALA A 117 9.21 -1.55 7.27
C ALA A 117 10.32 -2.63 7.29
N PRO A 118 11.40 -2.46 8.09
CA PRO A 118 12.51 -3.40 8.20
C PRO A 118 12.09 -4.85 8.47
N SER A 119 11.10 -5.04 9.36
CA SER A 119 10.56 -6.37 9.70
C SER A 119 9.85 -7.05 8.53
N THR A 120 9.30 -6.27 7.59
CA THR A 120 8.70 -6.79 6.36
C THR A 120 9.78 -7.23 5.38
N ILE A 121 10.83 -6.42 5.21
CA ILE A 121 11.97 -6.73 4.34
C ILE A 121 12.66 -8.01 4.80
N GLN A 122 12.88 -8.17 6.11
CA GLN A 122 13.51 -9.38 6.64
C GLN A 122 12.70 -10.65 6.33
N ARG A 123 11.36 -10.55 6.37
CA ARG A 123 10.48 -11.66 5.97
C ARG A 123 10.53 -11.91 4.46
N ASP A 124 10.57 -10.86 3.66
CA ASP A 124 10.68 -10.98 2.20
C ASP A 124 12.02 -11.60 1.80
N LYS A 125 13.15 -11.18 2.39
CA LYS A 125 14.49 -11.76 2.16
C LYS A 125 14.54 -13.26 2.43
N ARG A 126 13.92 -13.72 3.53
CA ARG A 126 13.84 -15.17 3.85
C ARG A 126 13.12 -15.97 2.76
N ARG A 127 12.00 -15.46 2.25
CA ARG A 127 11.23 -16.11 1.17
C ARG A 127 11.97 -16.06 -0.15
N LEU A 128 12.63 -14.94 -0.41
CA LEU A 128 13.36 -14.70 -1.64
C LEU A 128 14.49 -15.70 -1.85
N GLY A 129 15.14 -16.20 -0.79
CA GLY A 129 16.14 -17.27 -0.91
C GLY A 129 15.61 -18.52 -1.64
N LYS A 130 14.38 -18.96 -1.32
CA LYS A 130 13.74 -20.11 -1.98
C LYS A 130 13.31 -19.79 -3.41
N LEU A 131 12.85 -18.57 -3.67
CA LEU A 131 12.50 -18.13 -5.03
C LEU A 131 13.74 -18.00 -5.93
N LEU A 132 14.86 -17.50 -5.40
CA LEU A 132 16.13 -17.39 -6.11
C LEU A 132 16.70 -18.77 -6.45
N ALA A 133 16.56 -19.74 -5.56
CA ALA A 133 16.96 -21.13 -5.84
C ALA A 133 16.16 -21.72 -7.02
N ALA A 134 14.87 -21.41 -7.15
CA ALA A 134 14.01 -21.96 -8.19
C ALA A 134 14.03 -21.17 -9.51
N PHE A 135 14.15 -19.85 -9.44
CA PHE A 135 13.95 -18.95 -10.59
C PHE A 135 15.13 -18.01 -10.87
N GLY A 136 16.15 -17.94 -10.02
CA GLY A 136 17.17 -16.89 -10.05
C GLY A 136 17.86 -16.71 -11.40
N SER A 137 18.19 -17.81 -12.08
CA SER A 137 18.84 -17.79 -13.40
C SER A 137 17.86 -17.64 -14.58
N ASN A 138 16.55 -17.72 -14.33
CA ASN A 138 15.57 -17.60 -15.40
C ASN A 138 15.42 -16.16 -15.85
N ARG A 139 15.22 -15.98 -17.17
CA ARG A 139 14.74 -14.71 -17.67
C ARG A 139 13.33 -14.45 -17.15
N LEU A 140 12.98 -13.17 -16.98
CA LEU A 140 11.65 -12.80 -16.52
C LEU A 140 10.54 -13.31 -17.46
N THR A 141 10.84 -13.41 -18.77
CA THR A 141 9.95 -13.96 -19.80
C THR A 141 9.73 -15.47 -19.69
N ASP A 142 10.67 -16.19 -19.08
CA ASP A 142 10.67 -17.66 -19.02
C ASP A 142 9.96 -18.18 -17.75
N ILE A 143 9.58 -17.27 -16.84
CA ILE A 143 8.78 -17.60 -15.67
C ILE A 143 7.32 -17.74 -16.10
N THR A 144 6.95 -18.96 -16.49
CA THR A 144 5.59 -19.30 -16.93
C THR A 144 4.69 -19.75 -15.78
N GLN A 145 3.37 -19.75 -16.00
CA GLN A 145 2.39 -20.27 -15.04
C GLN A 145 2.70 -21.72 -14.65
N ARG A 146 2.96 -22.58 -15.65
CA ARG A 146 3.31 -23.99 -15.45
C ARG A 146 4.54 -24.16 -14.56
N LYS A 147 5.58 -23.34 -14.75
CA LYS A 147 6.80 -23.42 -13.93
C LYS A 147 6.53 -23.03 -12.47
N VAL A 148 5.66 -22.05 -12.25
CA VAL A 148 5.24 -21.66 -10.89
C VAL A 148 4.36 -22.72 -10.24
N GLU A 149 3.45 -23.35 -10.98
CA GLU A 149 2.62 -24.44 -10.46
C GLU A 149 3.47 -25.65 -10.04
N LEU A 150 4.49 -26.02 -10.84
CA LEU A 150 5.46 -27.06 -10.46
C LEU A 150 6.24 -26.69 -9.20
N TYR A 151 6.68 -25.43 -9.09
CA TYR A 151 7.31 -24.93 -7.87
C TYR A 151 6.37 -25.05 -6.66
N MET A 152 5.10 -24.68 -6.80
CA MET A 152 4.12 -24.79 -5.72
C MET A 152 3.94 -26.24 -5.25
N GLN A 153 3.79 -27.18 -6.18
CA GLN A 153 3.67 -28.61 -5.88
C GLN A 153 4.89 -29.14 -5.10
N GLU A 154 6.09 -28.74 -5.49
CA GLU A 154 7.30 -29.17 -4.79
C GLU A 154 7.40 -28.54 -3.39
N ARG A 155 7.07 -27.25 -3.27
CA ARG A 155 7.09 -26.57 -1.97
C ARG A 155 6.06 -27.12 -0.99
N GLU A 156 4.90 -27.57 -1.47
CA GLU A 156 3.87 -28.19 -0.63
C GLU A 156 4.33 -29.47 0.08
N LYS A 157 5.33 -30.18 -0.47
CA LYS A 157 5.92 -31.35 0.19
C LYS A 157 6.72 -30.99 1.44
N GLU A 158 7.26 -29.78 1.50
CA GLU A 158 8.10 -29.32 2.61
C GLU A 158 7.37 -28.41 3.60
N VAL A 159 6.39 -27.63 3.14
CA VAL A 159 5.77 -26.57 3.94
C VAL A 159 4.25 -26.52 3.78
N LYS A 160 3.58 -25.92 4.78
CA LYS A 160 2.13 -25.69 4.75
C LYS A 160 1.71 -24.81 3.57
N PRO A 161 0.49 -24.97 3.02
CA PRO A 161 -0.04 -24.17 1.90
C PRO A 161 0.08 -22.66 2.12
N ALA A 162 -0.12 -22.22 3.36
CA ALA A 162 -0.02 -20.82 3.74
C ALA A 162 1.40 -20.23 3.52
N THR A 163 2.44 -21.03 3.67
CA THR A 163 3.83 -20.61 3.40
C THR A 163 4.05 -20.49 1.89
N VAL A 164 3.62 -21.48 1.11
CA VAL A 164 3.70 -21.45 -0.36
C VAL A 164 2.95 -20.24 -0.93
N ASN A 165 1.77 -19.93 -0.39
CA ASN A 165 0.99 -18.75 -0.78
C ASN A 165 1.73 -17.44 -0.49
N ARG A 166 2.50 -17.37 0.61
CA ARG A 166 3.33 -16.20 0.93
C ARG A 166 4.50 -16.06 -0.05
N ASP A 167 5.11 -17.17 -0.47
CA ASP A 167 6.14 -17.17 -1.51
C ASP A 167 5.57 -16.70 -2.84
N LEU A 168 4.41 -17.24 -3.24
CA LEU A 168 3.70 -16.84 -4.45
C LEU A 168 3.25 -15.37 -4.43
N ALA A 169 2.81 -14.87 -3.27
CA ALA A 169 2.42 -13.46 -3.12
C ALA A 169 3.60 -12.52 -3.34
N LEU A 170 4.78 -12.87 -2.81
CA LEU A 170 6.02 -12.12 -3.04
C LEU A 170 6.41 -12.17 -4.52
N LEU A 171 6.44 -13.35 -5.13
CA LEU A 171 6.78 -13.51 -6.55
C LEU A 171 5.84 -12.71 -7.46
N LYS A 172 4.52 -12.78 -7.23
CA LYS A 172 3.53 -11.98 -7.97
C LYS A 172 3.77 -10.48 -7.80
N HIS A 173 4.10 -10.03 -6.60
CA HIS A 173 4.35 -8.63 -6.33
C HIS A 173 5.61 -8.13 -7.06
N MET A 174 6.69 -8.91 -7.04
CA MET A 174 7.93 -8.59 -7.77
C MET A 174 7.70 -8.52 -9.28
N LEU A 175 6.96 -9.47 -9.86
CA LEU A 175 6.66 -9.46 -11.30
C LEU A 175 5.69 -8.33 -11.68
N ASN A 176 4.79 -7.91 -10.78
CA ASN A 176 4.01 -6.68 -10.98
C ASN A 176 4.91 -5.44 -10.94
N LYS A 177 5.91 -5.39 -10.05
CA LYS A 177 6.91 -4.31 -10.04
C LYS A 177 7.73 -4.28 -11.32
N ALA A 178 8.13 -5.43 -11.86
CA ALA A 178 8.77 -5.52 -13.16
C ALA A 178 7.90 -4.94 -14.29
N VAL A 179 6.57 -5.11 -14.23
CA VAL A 179 5.63 -4.46 -15.17
C VAL A 179 5.53 -2.95 -14.90
N ASP A 180 5.60 -2.54 -13.63
CA ASP A 180 5.57 -1.12 -13.27
C ASP A 180 6.79 -0.37 -13.77
N TRP A 181 7.97 -1.00 -13.67
CA TRP A 181 9.27 -0.51 -14.12
C TRP A 181 9.54 -0.71 -15.61
N GLY A 182 8.65 -1.40 -16.33
CA GLY A 182 8.74 -1.54 -17.78
C GLY A 182 9.60 -2.71 -18.28
N TYR A 183 10.10 -3.57 -17.38
CA TYR A 183 10.82 -4.79 -17.75
C TYR A 183 9.92 -5.87 -18.36
N LEU A 184 8.64 -5.89 -17.95
CA LEU A 184 7.63 -6.81 -18.49
C LEU A 184 6.43 -6.02 -19.03
N LYS A 185 5.83 -6.52 -20.12
CA LYS A 185 4.57 -5.97 -20.65
C LYS A 185 3.37 -6.36 -19.77
N SER A 186 3.40 -7.55 -19.19
CA SER A 186 2.36 -8.07 -18.32
C SER A 186 2.94 -9.11 -17.35
N ASN A 187 2.25 -9.34 -16.24
CA ASN A 187 2.68 -10.34 -15.26
C ASN A 187 2.31 -11.76 -15.77
N PRO A 188 3.28 -12.64 -16.03
CA PRO A 188 3.03 -13.95 -16.63
C PRO A 188 2.22 -14.87 -15.71
N ILE A 189 2.29 -14.67 -14.40
CA ILE A 189 1.69 -15.55 -13.38
C ILE A 189 0.44 -14.93 -12.74
N LYS A 190 -0.13 -13.90 -13.37
CA LYS A 190 -1.33 -13.20 -12.86
C LYS A 190 -2.50 -14.14 -12.57
N ARG A 191 -2.64 -15.23 -13.36
CA ARG A 191 -3.75 -16.19 -13.28
C ARG A 191 -3.50 -17.36 -12.33
N VAL A 192 -2.27 -17.57 -11.85
CA VAL A 192 -1.95 -18.67 -10.92
C VAL A 192 -2.77 -18.48 -9.65
N LYS A 193 -3.51 -19.48 -9.22
CA LYS A 193 -4.36 -19.39 -8.01
C LYS A 193 -3.53 -19.68 -6.76
N PHE A 194 -3.93 -19.10 -5.64
CA PHE A 194 -3.39 -19.50 -4.34
C PHE A 194 -3.95 -20.87 -3.95
N LEU A 195 -3.18 -21.60 -3.16
CA LEU A 195 -3.61 -22.85 -2.56
C LEU A 195 -4.68 -22.59 -1.51
N LYS A 196 -5.55 -23.58 -1.31
CA LYS A 196 -6.54 -23.53 -0.23
C LYS A 196 -5.83 -23.64 1.11
N GLU A 197 -5.97 -22.60 1.93
CA GLU A 197 -5.47 -22.62 3.31
C GLU A 197 -6.51 -23.29 4.23
N PRO A 198 -6.08 -24.11 5.20
CA PRO A 198 -6.99 -24.61 6.21
C PRO A 198 -7.58 -23.45 7.01
N PRO A 199 -8.80 -23.60 7.55
CA PRO A 199 -9.41 -22.56 8.38
C PRO A 199 -8.46 -22.21 9.54
N GLY A 200 -8.31 -20.91 9.80
CA GLY A 200 -7.50 -20.43 10.91
C GLY A 200 -8.01 -20.98 12.24
N ARG A 201 -7.12 -21.12 13.23
CA ARG A 201 -7.51 -21.54 14.58
C ARG A 201 -8.29 -20.41 15.25
N THR A 202 -9.61 -20.53 15.28
CA THR A 202 -10.49 -19.67 16.07
C THR A 202 -10.79 -20.37 17.38
N ARG A 203 -9.87 -20.26 18.35
CA ARG A 203 -10.08 -20.76 19.71
C ARG A 203 -9.77 -19.64 20.70
N TYR A 204 -10.64 -19.49 21.68
CA TYR A 204 -10.50 -18.57 22.79
C TYR A 204 -10.26 -19.34 24.09
N LEU A 205 -9.65 -18.68 25.07
CA LEU A 205 -9.52 -19.23 26.42
C LEU A 205 -10.89 -19.14 27.11
N ASN A 206 -11.33 -20.23 27.72
CA ASN A 206 -12.43 -20.16 28.68
C ASN A 206 -11.95 -19.59 30.03
N ASP A 207 -12.88 -19.32 30.95
CA ASP A 207 -12.53 -18.66 32.22
C ASP A 207 -11.61 -19.53 33.09
N SER A 208 -11.85 -20.85 33.16
CA SER A 208 -10.96 -21.77 33.89
C SER A 208 -9.54 -21.83 33.30
N GLU A 209 -9.41 -21.71 31.97
CA GLU A 209 -8.12 -21.66 31.30
C GLU A 209 -7.42 -20.32 31.53
N ARG A 210 -8.17 -19.21 31.64
CA ARG A 210 -7.63 -17.90 31.96
C ARG A 210 -7.06 -17.89 33.38
N GLU A 211 -7.78 -18.44 34.34
CA GLU A 211 -7.33 -18.58 35.73
C GLU A 211 -6.05 -19.41 35.82
N ARG A 212 -6.04 -20.60 35.21
CA ARG A 212 -4.83 -21.45 35.18
C ARG A 212 -3.64 -20.77 34.48
N LEU A 213 -3.89 -20.01 33.41
CA LEU A 213 -2.84 -19.26 32.72
C LEU A 213 -2.25 -18.20 33.65
N LEU A 214 -3.10 -17.40 34.30
CA LEU A 214 -2.68 -16.36 35.22
C LEU A 214 -1.94 -16.92 36.42
N ASP A 215 -2.39 -18.04 36.97
CA ASP A 215 -1.73 -18.74 38.07
C ASP A 215 -0.34 -19.25 37.66
N ALA A 216 -0.23 -19.90 36.50
CA ALA A 216 1.06 -20.32 35.95
C ALA A 216 2.01 -19.14 35.71
N CYS A 217 1.49 -17.98 35.28
CA CYS A 217 2.30 -16.77 35.10
C CYS A 217 2.85 -16.23 36.42
N LYS A 218 2.13 -16.37 37.55
CA LYS A 218 2.63 -15.96 38.88
C LYS A 218 3.77 -16.83 39.38
N HIS A 219 3.78 -18.11 39.01
CA HIS A 219 4.80 -19.08 39.38
C HIS A 219 5.96 -19.17 38.38
N SER A 220 5.99 -18.29 37.37
CA SER A 220 7.07 -18.24 36.39
C SER A 220 8.28 -17.51 36.97
N ASP A 221 9.49 -17.89 36.53
CA ASP A 221 10.75 -17.20 36.87
C ASP A 221 10.86 -15.74 36.39
N SER A 222 9.81 -15.20 35.76
CA SER A 222 9.80 -13.85 35.20
C SER A 222 8.69 -13.03 35.85
N ASP A 223 9.09 -12.10 36.71
CA ASP A 223 8.18 -11.19 37.44
C ASP A 223 7.28 -10.38 36.51
N MET A 224 7.72 -10.13 35.27
CA MET A 224 6.99 -9.33 34.29
C MET A 224 5.97 -10.15 33.48
N LEU A 225 6.00 -11.49 33.55
CA LEU A 225 5.10 -12.31 32.74
C LEU A 225 3.63 -12.12 33.15
N TYR A 226 3.37 -12.17 34.46
CA TYR A 226 2.02 -11.96 35.00
C TYR A 226 1.40 -10.61 34.60
N PRO A 227 2.02 -9.44 34.88
CA PRO A 227 1.42 -8.15 34.55
C PRO A 227 1.24 -7.94 33.05
N VAL A 228 2.15 -8.45 32.21
CA VAL A 228 2.02 -8.35 30.74
C VAL A 228 0.84 -9.18 30.23
N VAL A 229 0.69 -10.42 30.71
CA VAL A 229 -0.43 -11.30 30.30
C VAL A 229 -1.76 -10.76 30.81
N LEU A 230 -1.81 -10.28 32.05
CA LEU A 230 -3.00 -9.66 32.61
C LEU A 230 -3.43 -8.44 31.79
N THR A 231 -2.49 -7.55 31.47
CA THR A 231 -2.74 -6.37 30.63
C THR A 231 -3.25 -6.79 29.24
N ALA A 232 -2.66 -7.81 28.63
CA ALA A 232 -3.09 -8.34 27.34
C ALA A 232 -4.55 -8.83 27.35
N LEU A 233 -4.93 -9.53 28.42
CA LEU A 233 -6.29 -10.06 28.61
C LEU A 233 -7.32 -8.95 28.83
N LEU A 234 -6.97 -7.90 29.58
CA LEU A 234 -7.89 -6.79 29.89
C LEU A 234 -8.06 -5.81 28.75
N THR A 235 -6.99 -5.52 28.00
CA THR A 235 -6.98 -4.45 26.98
C THR A 235 -7.18 -4.97 25.54
N GLY A 236 -6.96 -6.27 25.31
CA GLY A 236 -6.97 -6.85 23.96
C GLY A 236 -5.88 -6.30 23.03
N MET A 237 -4.82 -5.72 23.59
CA MET A 237 -3.68 -5.19 22.82
C MET A 237 -2.93 -6.31 22.08
N ARG A 238 -2.33 -5.98 20.93
CA ARG A 238 -1.46 -6.93 20.23
C ARG A 238 -0.16 -7.07 21.01
N LYS A 239 0.44 -8.28 21.01
CA LYS A 239 1.74 -8.56 21.64
C LYS A 239 2.81 -7.52 21.32
N GLY A 240 2.92 -7.09 20.06
CA GLY A 240 3.91 -6.09 19.65
C GLY A 240 3.62 -4.67 20.17
N GLU A 241 2.35 -4.34 20.43
CA GLU A 241 1.95 -3.07 21.05
C GLU A 241 2.29 -3.10 22.55
N LEU A 242 2.01 -4.21 23.24
CA LEU A 242 2.39 -4.41 24.65
C LEU A 242 3.90 -4.33 24.89
N GLN A 243 4.69 -4.97 24.03
CA GLN A 243 6.15 -4.97 24.14
C GLN A 243 6.79 -3.61 23.85
N GLY A 244 6.09 -2.73 23.15
CA GLY A 244 6.56 -1.39 22.82
C GLY A 244 5.99 -0.29 23.70
N LEU A 245 5.19 -0.65 24.72
CA LEU A 245 4.53 0.30 25.61
C LEU A 245 5.54 0.96 26.55
N THR A 246 5.45 2.27 26.71
CA THR A 246 6.27 3.05 27.63
C THR A 246 5.41 3.77 28.66
N TRP A 247 6.00 4.21 29.77
CA TRP A 247 5.25 4.98 30.79
C TRP A 247 4.69 6.31 30.23
N ASP A 248 5.35 6.91 29.23
CA ASP A 248 4.87 8.10 28.52
C ASP A 248 3.62 7.85 27.64
N ASP A 249 3.22 6.59 27.49
CA ASP A 249 2.00 6.20 26.79
C ASP A 249 0.83 5.97 27.76
N VAL A 250 1.06 6.03 29.08
CA VAL A 250 0.05 5.79 30.12
C VAL A 250 -0.28 7.09 30.84
N ASP A 251 -1.52 7.53 30.73
CA ASP A 251 -2.05 8.67 31.48
C ASP A 251 -2.91 8.14 32.63
N PHE A 252 -2.38 8.21 33.85
CA PHE A 252 -3.09 7.74 35.05
C PHE A 252 -4.22 8.66 35.50
N GLU A 253 -4.16 9.96 35.16
CA GLU A 253 -5.24 10.90 35.48
C GLU A 253 -6.44 10.64 34.59
N ARG A 254 -6.20 10.43 33.30
CA ARG A 254 -7.23 10.11 32.31
C ARG A 254 -7.61 8.63 32.28
N ARG A 255 -6.79 7.77 32.89
CA ARG A 255 -6.92 6.30 32.88
C ARG A 255 -6.90 5.73 31.46
N GLU A 256 -6.05 6.30 30.60
CA GLU A 256 -5.97 5.97 29.19
C GLU A 256 -4.58 5.45 28.82
N ILE A 257 -4.54 4.53 27.85
CA ILE A 257 -3.29 4.09 27.23
C ILE A 257 -3.27 4.53 25.76
N THR A 258 -2.29 5.36 25.39
CA THR A 258 -2.12 5.88 24.03
C THR A 258 -1.07 5.10 23.25
N LEU A 259 -1.52 4.27 22.31
CA LEU A 259 -0.64 3.50 21.44
C LEU A 259 -0.21 4.32 20.23
N LYS A 260 0.95 4.97 20.34
CA LYS A 260 1.53 5.81 19.27
C LYS A 260 2.13 5.00 18.12
N ARG A 261 2.55 3.76 18.38
CA ARG A 261 3.21 2.88 17.39
C ARG A 261 2.36 1.63 17.12
N THR A 262 1.46 1.71 16.15
CA THR A 262 0.65 0.55 15.73
C THR A 262 1.11 0.01 14.38
N LYS A 263 0.79 -1.26 14.11
CA LYS A 263 1.09 -1.91 12.82
C LYS A 263 0.50 -1.15 11.60
N ASN A 264 -0.56 -0.37 11.81
CA ASN A 264 -1.25 0.38 10.77
C ASN A 264 -0.90 1.88 10.78
N ASN A 265 0.02 2.32 11.66
CA ASN A 265 0.40 3.71 11.84
C ASN A 265 -0.77 4.65 12.25
N GLU A 266 -1.82 4.07 12.83
CA GLU A 266 -2.95 4.79 13.43
C GLU A 266 -2.78 4.83 14.94
N VAL A 267 -2.97 5.99 15.55
CA VAL A 267 -2.96 6.13 17.01
C VAL A 267 -4.24 5.52 17.55
N ARG A 268 -4.12 4.67 18.58
CA ARG A 268 -5.26 4.10 19.28
C ARG A 268 -5.18 4.43 20.76
N VAL A 269 -6.27 4.92 21.33
CA VAL A 269 -6.45 5.09 22.77
C VAL A 269 -7.29 3.93 23.29
N ILE A 270 -6.89 3.35 24.41
CA ILE A 270 -7.60 2.28 25.14
C ILE A 270 -8.05 2.85 26.48
#